data_AF-A0A3G8R0Q0-F1
#
_entry.id   AF-A0A3G8R0Q0-F1
#
_cell.length_a   1.000
_cell.length_b   1.000
_cell.length_c   1.000
_cell.angle_alpha   90.00
_cell.angle_beta   90.00
_cell.angle_gamma   90.00
#
_symmetry.space_group_name_H-M   'P 1'
#
loop_
_entity.id
_entity.type
_entity.pdbx_description
1 polymer ?
#
loop_
_entity_poly.entity_id
_entity_poly.type
_entity_poly.pdbx_seq_one_letter_code
_entity_poly.pdbx_strand_id
1 'polypeptide(L)'
;MAEDDDDLAALREQTSHGDRIEEAAAEDARRDLVENILDELEAIDAGDKQKTISVWDGHLAAFIRALEENPDRLEEVGHALQRQLDIEEGDVDRSEILRLALRLGFQEAAPKEFEAVREAAREQATKGL
;
A
#
# COMPACT_ATOMS: atom_id res chain seq x y z
N MET A 1 -12.89 3.48 -50.77
CA MET A 1 -13.77 4.07 -49.74
C MET A 1 -14.40 3.01 -48.83
N ALA A 2 -14.49 1.73 -49.21
CA ALA A 2 -14.95 0.65 -48.31
C ALA A 2 -13.79 -0.05 -47.56
N GLU A 3 -12.59 -0.08 -48.14
CA GLU A 3 -11.41 -0.72 -47.53
C GLU A 3 -10.90 0.04 -46.27
N ASP A 4 -11.04 1.37 -46.22
CA ASP A 4 -10.60 2.17 -45.07
C ASP A 4 -11.48 1.96 -43.82
N ASP A 5 -12.76 1.60 -43.99
CA ASP A 5 -13.71 1.37 -42.88
C ASP A 5 -13.55 -0.02 -42.25
N ASP A 6 -13.23 -1.04 -43.05
CA ASP A 6 -12.95 -2.41 -42.56
C ASP A 6 -11.63 -2.47 -41.79
N ASP A 7 -10.59 -1.76 -42.24
CA ASP A 7 -9.31 -1.64 -41.51
C ASP A 7 -9.49 -0.85 -40.19
N LEU A 8 -10.33 0.18 -40.17
CA LEU A 8 -10.67 0.94 -38.95
C LEU A 8 -11.53 0.13 -37.97
N ALA A 9 -12.42 -0.72 -38.46
CA ALA A 9 -13.21 -1.63 -37.64
C ALA A 9 -12.34 -2.72 -37.01
N ALA A 10 -11.43 -3.31 -37.79
CA ALA A 10 -10.47 -4.31 -37.32
C ALA A 10 -9.51 -3.72 -36.26
N LEU A 11 -9.04 -2.48 -36.45
CA LEU A 11 -8.20 -1.79 -35.46
C LEU A 11 -8.96 -1.50 -34.15
N ARG A 12 -10.23 -1.08 -34.22
CA ARG A 12 -11.08 -0.85 -33.02
C ARG A 12 -11.36 -2.13 -32.25
N GLU A 13 -11.60 -3.24 -32.94
CA GLU A 13 -11.89 -4.54 -32.32
C GLU A 13 -10.62 -5.12 -31.67
N GLN A 14 -9.46 -4.93 -32.29
CA GLN A 14 -8.18 -5.38 -31.76
C GLN A 14 -7.72 -4.59 -30.52
N THR A 15 -7.93 -3.27 -30.48
CA THR A 15 -7.67 -2.47 -29.26
C THR A 15 -8.71 -2.74 -28.18
N SER A 16 -9.99 -2.88 -28.54
CA SER A 16 -11.08 -3.18 -27.61
C SER A 16 -10.91 -4.52 -26.88
N HIS A 17 -10.40 -5.55 -27.56
CA HIS A 17 -10.18 -6.86 -26.96
C HIS A 17 -8.85 -6.96 -26.21
N GLY A 18 -7.78 -6.33 -26.72
CA GLY A 18 -6.48 -6.27 -26.04
C GLY A 18 -6.58 -5.56 -24.69
N ASP A 19 -7.16 -4.36 -24.67
CA ASP A 19 -7.32 -3.57 -23.44
C ASP A 19 -8.18 -4.30 -22.40
N ARG A 20 -9.24 -5.00 -22.83
CA ARG A 20 -10.11 -5.75 -21.91
C ARG A 20 -9.45 -6.99 -21.32
N ILE A 21 -8.57 -7.66 -22.06
CA ILE A 21 -7.82 -8.83 -21.55
C ILE A 21 -6.73 -8.38 -20.57
N GLU A 22 -6.03 -7.29 -20.89
CA GLU A 22 -5.03 -6.71 -20.01
C GLU A 22 -5.65 -6.18 -18.71
N GLU A 23 -6.81 -5.53 -18.79
CA GLU A 23 -7.55 -5.05 -17.62
C GLU A 23 -8.09 -6.20 -16.76
N ALA A 24 -8.62 -7.27 -17.38
CA ALA A 24 -9.04 -8.46 -16.66
C ALA A 24 -7.87 -9.16 -15.94
N ALA A 25 -6.71 -9.27 -16.60
CA ALA A 25 -5.51 -9.83 -15.99
C ALA A 25 -4.98 -8.97 -14.83
N ALA A 26 -5.07 -7.64 -14.93
CA ALA A 26 -4.70 -6.73 -13.86
C ALA A 26 -5.65 -6.83 -12.66
N GLU A 27 -6.96 -7.01 -12.88
CA GLU A 27 -7.92 -7.27 -11.82
C GLU A 27 -7.65 -8.59 -11.09
N ASP A 28 -7.40 -9.66 -11.84
CA ASP A 28 -7.09 -10.98 -11.26
C ASP A 28 -5.81 -10.91 -10.42
N ALA A 29 -4.74 -10.28 -10.93
CA ALA A 29 -3.51 -10.09 -10.17
C ALA A 29 -3.71 -9.27 -8.88
N ARG A 30 -4.62 -8.29 -8.88
CA ARG A 30 -4.98 -7.54 -7.67
C ARG A 30 -5.72 -8.43 -6.67
N ARG A 31 -6.70 -9.23 -7.12
CA ARG A 31 -7.44 -10.17 -6.25
C ARG A 31 -6.48 -11.16 -5.60
N ASP A 32 -5.56 -11.74 -6.37
CA ASP A 32 -4.55 -12.65 -5.86
C ASP A 32 -3.70 -11.98 -4.77
N LEU A 33 -3.30 -10.71 -4.97
CA LEU A 33 -2.54 -9.97 -3.96
C LEU A 33 -3.36 -9.73 -2.68
N VAL A 34 -4.64 -9.38 -2.79
CA VAL A 34 -5.55 -9.18 -1.65
C VAL A 34 -5.69 -10.48 -0.84
N GLU A 35 -5.93 -11.61 -1.51
CA GLU A 35 -6.04 -12.92 -0.87
C GLU A 35 -4.75 -13.30 -0.13
N ASN A 36 -3.59 -13.12 -0.78
CA ASN A 36 -2.29 -13.38 -0.15
C ASN A 36 -2.06 -12.50 1.09
N ILE A 37 -2.42 -11.21 1.04
CA ILE A 37 -2.29 -10.32 2.20
C ILE A 37 -3.21 -10.77 3.33
N LEU A 38 -4.45 -11.17 3.01
CA LEU A 38 -5.41 -11.64 3.99
C LEU A 38 -4.92 -12.93 4.68
N ASP A 39 -4.34 -13.87 3.95
CA ASP A 39 -3.72 -15.07 4.53
C ASP A 39 -2.56 -14.72 5.49
N GLU A 40 -1.73 -13.75 5.13
CA GLU A 40 -0.66 -13.25 6.00
C GLU A 40 -1.21 -12.60 7.28
N LEU A 41 -2.29 -11.81 7.17
CA LEU A 41 -2.95 -11.18 8.31
C LEU A 41 -3.57 -12.22 9.26
N GLU A 42 -4.24 -13.24 8.72
CA GLU A 42 -4.80 -14.35 9.50
C GLU A 42 -3.71 -15.14 10.22
N ALA A 43 -2.57 -15.41 9.56
CA ALA A 43 -1.42 -16.08 10.18
C ALA A 43 -0.76 -15.24 11.28
N ILE A 44 -0.74 -13.91 11.14
CA ILE A 44 -0.27 -12.99 12.18
C ILE A 44 -1.21 -13.04 13.39
N ASP A 45 -2.52 -13.00 13.18
CA ASP A 45 -3.52 -13.03 14.25
C ASP A 45 -3.56 -14.38 14.98
N ALA A 46 -3.33 -15.49 14.26
CA ALA A 46 -3.16 -16.82 14.85
C ALA A 46 -1.87 -16.97 15.67
N GLY A 47 -0.92 -16.04 15.54
CA GLY A 47 0.40 -16.08 16.19
C GLY A 47 1.42 -16.97 15.47
N ASP A 48 1.10 -17.47 14.28
CA ASP A 48 1.99 -18.28 13.44
C ASP A 48 3.10 -17.42 12.81
N LYS A 49 2.82 -16.13 12.59
CA LYS A 49 3.76 -15.14 12.04
C LYS A 49 3.88 -13.91 12.93
N GLN A 50 5.05 -13.29 12.91
CA GLN A 50 5.31 -12.07 13.68
C GLN A 50 4.88 -10.83 12.90
N LYS A 51 4.23 -9.89 13.59
CA LYS A 51 3.88 -8.56 13.06
C LYS A 51 5.06 -7.58 12.95
N THR A 52 6.22 -7.95 13.49
CA THR A 52 7.36 -7.04 13.62
C THR A 52 8.16 -6.96 12.32
N ILE A 53 8.29 -5.76 11.77
CA ILE A 53 9.18 -5.46 10.65
C ILE A 53 10.53 -4.99 11.20
N SER A 54 11.63 -5.63 10.77
CA SER A 54 13.00 -5.25 11.15
C SER A 54 13.77 -4.79 9.91
N VAL A 55 14.43 -3.63 10.00
CA VAL A 55 15.24 -3.05 8.91
C VAL A 55 16.67 -2.87 9.40
N TRP A 56 17.65 -3.33 8.61
CA TRP A 56 19.07 -3.12 8.89
C TRP A 56 19.59 -1.92 8.11
N ASP A 57 19.39 -0.72 8.66
CA ASP A 57 19.85 0.53 8.08
C ASP A 57 20.47 1.44 9.16
N GLY A 58 21.78 1.70 9.02
CA GLY A 58 22.52 2.50 9.99
C GLY A 58 22.18 4.00 9.95
N HIS A 59 21.86 4.55 8.78
CA HIS A 59 21.55 5.96 8.63
C HIS A 59 20.16 6.29 9.18
N LEU A 60 19.17 5.46 8.87
CA LEU A 60 17.83 5.60 9.41
C LEU A 60 17.84 5.38 10.93
N ALA A 61 18.60 4.38 11.42
CA ALA A 61 18.76 4.19 12.85
C ALA A 61 19.39 5.42 13.54
N ALA A 62 20.40 6.05 12.92
CA ALA A 62 20.99 7.28 13.45
C ALA A 62 20.01 8.47 13.44
N PHE A 63 19.24 8.63 12.36
CA PHE A 63 18.23 9.68 12.25
C PHE A 63 17.15 9.54 13.31
N ILE A 64 16.58 8.34 13.46
CA ILE A 64 15.55 8.07 14.46
C ILE A 64 16.07 8.31 15.88
N ARG A 65 17.29 7.85 16.21
CA ARG A 65 17.91 8.15 17.51
C ARG A 65 18.09 9.64 17.75
N ALA A 66 18.48 10.39 16.72
CA ALA A 66 18.59 11.85 16.83
C ALA A 66 17.23 12.51 17.10
N LEU A 67 16.14 11.99 16.53
CA LEU A 67 14.78 12.45 16.86
C LEU A 67 14.39 12.09 18.30
N GLU A 68 14.68 10.87 18.76
CA GLU A 68 14.37 10.44 20.14
C GLU A 68 15.04 11.34 21.20
N GLU A 69 16.25 11.83 20.92
CA GLU A 69 16.97 12.78 21.79
C GLU A 69 16.46 14.23 21.68
N ASN A 70 15.55 14.52 20.74
CA ASN A 70 14.97 15.84 20.49
C ASN A 70 13.44 15.74 20.34
N PRO A 71 12.68 15.65 21.46
CA PRO A 71 11.23 15.41 21.43
C PRO A 71 10.44 16.38 20.57
N ASP A 72 10.75 17.68 20.61
CA ASP A 72 10.08 18.69 19.77
C ASP A 72 10.21 18.37 18.28
N ARG A 73 11.40 17.91 17.83
CA ARG A 73 11.62 17.52 16.43
C ARG A 73 10.94 16.20 16.08
N LEU A 74 10.86 15.28 17.04
CA LEU A 74 10.16 14.01 16.87
C LEU A 74 8.68 14.27 16.62
N GLU A 75 8.06 15.12 17.44
CA GLU A 75 6.67 15.54 17.28
C GLU A 75 6.44 16.28 15.95
N GLU A 76 7.30 17.26 15.62
CA GLU A 76 7.21 17.98 14.33
C GLU A 76 7.21 17.03 13.12
N VAL A 77 8.12 16.05 13.10
CA VAL A 77 8.23 15.06 12.02
C VAL A 77 7.01 14.13 12.01
N GLY A 78 6.59 13.64 13.17
CA GLY A 78 5.42 12.75 13.26
C GLY A 78 4.12 13.43 12.84
N HIS A 79 3.86 14.65 13.31
CA HIS A 79 2.69 15.42 12.90
C HIS A 79 2.75 15.76 11.41
N ALA A 80 3.92 16.03 10.84
CA ALA A 80 4.07 16.21 9.41
C ALA A 80 3.66 14.94 8.63
N LEU A 81 4.05 13.75 9.10
CA LEU A 81 3.64 12.49 8.50
C LEU A 81 2.13 12.23 8.66
N GLN A 82 1.56 12.50 9.83
CA GLN A 82 0.12 12.37 10.08
C GLN A 82 -0.69 13.26 9.14
N ARG A 83 -0.29 14.53 8.97
CA ARG A 83 -0.93 15.47 8.03
C ARG A 83 -0.87 15.00 6.58
N GLN A 84 0.27 14.46 6.13
CA GLN A 84 0.41 13.93 4.76
C GLN A 84 -0.51 12.73 4.51
N LEU A 85 -0.79 11.95 5.56
CA LEU A 85 -1.66 10.78 5.49
C LEU A 85 -3.14 11.10 5.81
N ASP A 86 -3.48 12.36 6.06
CA ASP A 86 -4.81 12.80 6.49
C ASP A 86 -5.30 12.06 7.76
N ILE A 87 -4.39 11.87 8.73
CA ILE A 87 -4.64 11.24 10.03
C ILE A 87 -4.71 12.35 11.10
N GLU A 88 -5.62 12.19 12.06
CA GLU A 88 -5.71 13.09 13.22
C GLU A 88 -4.38 13.15 13.98
N GLU A 89 -3.93 14.36 14.30
CA GLU A 89 -2.68 14.55 15.04
C GLU A 89 -2.79 13.97 16.45
N GLY A 90 -1.81 13.16 16.83
CA GLY A 90 -1.77 12.47 18.11
C GLY A 90 -0.37 12.30 18.63
N ASP A 91 -0.23 11.49 19.69
CA ASP A 91 1.08 11.17 20.26
C ASP A 91 1.95 10.46 19.22
N VAL A 92 3.22 10.89 19.15
CA VAL A 92 4.20 10.35 18.21
C VAL A 92 5.33 9.71 19.01
N ASP A 93 5.62 8.45 18.69
CA ASP A 93 6.83 7.77 19.16
C ASP A 93 7.65 7.23 17.98
N ARG A 94 8.80 6.62 18.27
CA ARG A 94 9.66 6.00 17.26
C ARG A 94 8.91 5.00 16.36
N SER A 95 8.05 4.18 16.95
CA SER A 95 7.30 3.15 16.21
C SER A 95 6.26 3.79 15.31
N GLU A 96 5.63 4.87 15.77
CA GLU A 96 4.66 5.66 15.01
C GLU A 96 5.34 6.30 13.79
N ILE A 97 6.47 6.99 13.97
CA ILE A 97 7.21 7.61 12.87
C ILE A 97 7.57 6.58 11.80
N LEU A 98 8.13 5.43 12.21
CA LEU A 98 8.51 4.38 11.26
C LEU A 98 7.30 3.84 10.50
N ARG A 99 6.18 3.60 11.19
CA ARG A 99 4.95 3.08 10.58
C ARG A 99 4.36 4.08 9.59
N LEU A 100 4.29 5.36 9.95
CA LEU A 100 3.76 6.41 9.10
C LEU A 100 4.67 6.67 7.89
N ALA A 101 5.99 6.70 8.08
CA ALA A 101 6.94 6.88 6.98
C ALA A 101 6.87 5.72 5.96
N LEU A 102 6.80 4.47 6.43
CA LEU A 102 6.61 3.32 5.55
C LEU A 102 5.28 3.39 4.80
N ARG A 103 4.19 3.72 5.51
CA ARG A 103 2.86 3.86 4.91
C ARG A 103 2.84 4.93 3.82
N LEU A 104 3.37 6.11 4.10
CA LEU A 104 3.46 7.20 3.13
C LEU A 104 4.33 6.79 1.93
N GLY A 105 5.50 6.19 2.18
CA GLY A 105 6.39 5.74 1.11
C GLY A 105 5.74 4.74 0.15
N PHE A 106 5.01 3.75 0.66
CA PHE A 106 4.28 2.81 -0.20
C PHE A 106 3.07 3.44 -0.89
N GLN A 107 2.35 4.33 -0.21
CA GLN A 107 1.23 5.05 -0.81
C GLN A 107 1.67 5.93 -1.99
N GLU A 108 2.85 6.54 -1.91
CA GLU A 108 3.40 7.36 -2.99
C GLU A 108 4.05 6.52 -4.10
N ALA A 109 4.81 5.49 -3.75
CA ALA A 109 5.59 4.72 -4.72
C ALA A 109 4.78 3.62 -5.44
N ALA A 110 3.77 3.05 -4.76
CA ALA A 110 3.01 1.89 -5.23
C ALA A 110 1.54 1.96 -4.78
N PRO A 111 0.77 2.99 -5.19
CA PRO A 111 -0.58 3.23 -4.69
C PRO A 111 -1.57 2.09 -4.98
N LYS A 112 -1.45 1.43 -6.14
CA LYS A 112 -2.36 0.34 -6.55
C LYS A 112 -2.14 -0.90 -5.70
N GLU A 113 -0.88 -1.27 -5.48
CA GLU A 113 -0.49 -2.40 -4.66
C GLU A 113 -0.81 -2.14 -3.19
N PHE A 114 -0.62 -0.91 -2.72
CA PHE A 114 -0.91 -0.54 -1.34
C PHE A 114 -2.43 -0.47 -1.05
N GLU A 115 -3.27 -0.20 -2.06
CA GLU A 115 -4.73 -0.29 -1.92
C GLU A 115 -5.19 -1.72 -1.55
N ALA A 116 -4.52 -2.76 -2.06
CA ALA A 116 -4.82 -4.14 -1.73
C ALA A 116 -4.71 -4.44 -0.23
N VAL A 117 -3.78 -3.76 0.48
CA VAL A 117 -3.66 -3.87 1.95
C VAL A 117 -4.92 -3.37 2.64
N ARG A 118 -5.51 -2.27 2.15
CA ARG A 118 -6.73 -1.69 2.70
C ARG A 118 -7.94 -2.58 2.44
N GLU A 119 -8.00 -3.20 1.26
CA GLU A 119 -9.05 -4.14 0.88
C GLU A 119 -8.99 -5.40 1.75
N ALA A 120 -7.83 -6.04 1.86
CA ALA A 120 -7.62 -7.20 2.71
C ALA A 120 -7.97 -6.93 4.19
N ALA A 121 -7.55 -5.78 4.73
CA ALA A 121 -7.88 -5.39 6.10
C ALA A 121 -9.39 -5.19 6.33
N ARG A 122 -10.14 -4.68 5.34
CA ARG A 122 -11.60 -4.57 5.42
C ARG A 122 -12.27 -5.93 5.42
N GLU A 123 -11.84 -6.82 4.53
CA GLU A 123 -12.37 -8.19 4.46
C GLU A 123 -12.16 -8.93 5.77
N GLN A 124 -10.94 -8.85 6.33
CA GLN A 124 -10.61 -9.44 7.62
C GLN A 124 -11.53 -8.91 8.74
N ALA A 125 -11.76 -7.60 8.81
CA ALA A 125 -12.64 -6.99 9.80
C ALA A 125 -14.10 -7.47 9.66
N THR A 126 -14.57 -7.73 8.42
CA THR A 126 -15.91 -8.26 8.19
C THR A 126 -16.05 -9.75 8.49
N LYS A 127 -14.98 -10.55 8.43
CA LYS A 127 -15.01 -11.98 8.83
C LYS A 127 -15.14 -12.16 10.35
N GLY A 128 -14.76 -11.17 11.14
CA GLY A 128 -14.83 -11.20 12.62
C GLY A 128 -16.17 -10.77 13.22
N LEU A 129 -17.16 -10.41 12.40
CA LEU A 129 -18.54 -10.04 12.80
C LEU A 129 -19.50 -11.23 12.65
#